data_AF-Q9HFV1-F1
#
_entry.id   AF-Q9HFV1-F1
#
_cell.length_a   1.000
_cell.length_b   1.000
_cell.length_c   1.000
_cell.angle_alpha   90.00
_cell.angle_beta   90.00
_cell.angle_gamma   90.00
#
_symmetry.space_group_name_H-M   'P 1'
#
loop_
_entity.id
_entity.type
_entity.pdbx_description
1 polymer ?
#
loop_
_entity_poly.entity_id
_entity_poly.type
_entity_poly.pdbx_seq_one_letter_code
_entity_poly.pdbx_strand_id
1 'polypeptide(L)'
;MTAKIFSLDEVSKHKTKSDLWVVIHNKVYDITRFVVEHPGGEEVLVDEGGKDATEAFEDIGHSDEAREMLEEYLIGSLDEASRTKEYNVNVIRAGELPEEKKGSSLRIILPALAIIGALVYKYVIVPKAHQ
;
A
#
# COMPACT_ATOMS: atom_id res chain seq x y z
N MET A 1 10.82 -23.34 -1.68
CA MET A 1 11.01 -22.85 -0.30
C MET A 1 9.64 -22.76 0.35
N THR A 2 9.49 -23.16 1.62
CA THR A 2 8.25 -22.90 2.37
C THR A 2 8.11 -21.39 2.55
N ALA A 3 7.13 -20.77 1.88
CA ALA A 3 6.83 -19.36 2.08
C ALA A 3 6.46 -19.17 3.56
N LYS A 4 7.14 -18.24 4.25
CA LYS A 4 6.73 -17.86 5.59
C LYS A 4 5.40 -17.11 5.49
N ILE A 5 4.56 -17.31 6.50
CA ILE A 5 3.26 -16.64 6.57
C ILE A 5 3.36 -15.55 7.63
N PHE A 6 2.96 -14.35 7.24
CA PHE A 6 3.02 -13.14 8.05
C PHE A 6 1.63 -12.55 8.23
N SER A 7 1.39 -11.92 9.37
CA SER A 7 0.20 -11.11 9.56
C SER A 7 0.48 -9.65 9.24
N LEU A 8 -0.56 -8.88 8.90
CA LEU A 8 -0.41 -7.44 8.68
C LEU A 8 0.10 -6.74 9.95
N ASP A 9 -0.33 -7.19 11.13
CA ASP A 9 0.20 -6.69 12.42
C ASP A 9 1.71 -6.91 12.54
N GLU A 10 2.22 -8.07 12.11
CA GLU A 10 3.65 -8.34 12.08
C GLU A 10 4.37 -7.41 11.12
N VAL A 11 3.90 -7.30 9.87
CA VAL A 11 4.49 -6.42 8.86
C VAL A 11 4.50 -4.95 9.33
N SER A 12 3.46 -4.49 10.04
CA SER A 12 3.35 -3.12 10.55
C SER A 12 4.44 -2.67 11.53
N LYS A 13 5.20 -3.63 12.07
CA LYS A 13 6.33 -3.36 12.96
C LYS A 13 7.59 -2.95 12.17
N HIS A 14 7.66 -3.32 10.89
CA HIS A 14 8.81 -3.12 10.00
C HIS A 14 8.59 -1.89 9.09
N LYS A 15 8.71 -0.70 9.67
CA LYS A 15 8.39 0.59 9.01
C LYS A 15 9.50 1.64 9.08
N THR A 16 10.73 1.23 9.32
CA THR A 16 11.87 2.16 9.46
C THR A 16 12.89 1.92 8.37
N LYS A 17 13.69 2.93 8.01
CA LYS A 17 14.72 2.80 6.95
C LYS A 17 15.69 1.61 7.16
N SER A 18 15.94 1.21 8.41
CA SER A 18 16.82 0.09 8.74
C SER A 18 16.10 -1.24 8.95
N ASP A 19 14.77 -1.26 8.82
CA ASP A 19 13.90 -2.41 8.98
C ASP A 19 12.55 -2.08 8.32
N LEU A 20 12.48 -2.31 7.00
CA LEU A 20 11.40 -1.84 6.13
C LEU A 20 10.80 -3.00 5.32
N TRP A 21 9.58 -3.38 5.65
CA TRP A 21 8.82 -4.37 4.89
C TRP A 21 7.62 -3.73 4.22
N VAL A 22 7.23 -4.28 3.09
CA VAL A 22 6.02 -3.87 2.36
C VAL A 22 5.24 -5.10 1.93
N VAL A 23 3.93 -4.94 1.82
CA VAL A 23 3.07 -5.95 1.18
C VAL A 23 2.69 -5.47 -0.21
N ILE A 24 2.90 -6.33 -1.22
CA ILE A 24 2.44 -6.09 -2.59
C ILE A 24 1.78 -7.40 -3.08
N HIS A 25 0.56 -7.33 -3.58
CA HIS A 25 -0.22 -8.49 -4.07
C HIS A 25 -0.24 -9.66 -3.07
N ASN A 26 -0.55 -9.35 -1.81
CA ASN A 26 -0.59 -10.31 -0.69
C ASN A 26 0.75 -11.01 -0.39
N LYS A 27 1.86 -10.59 -0.98
CA LYS A 27 3.21 -11.07 -0.72
C LYS A 27 3.97 -10.06 0.14
N VAL A 28 4.84 -10.55 1.01
CA VAL A 28 5.62 -9.72 1.93
C VAL A 28 7.06 -9.66 1.47
N TYR A 29 7.57 -8.43 1.35
CA TYR A 29 8.91 -8.14 0.84
C TYR A 29 9.72 -7.38 1.90
N ASP A 30 10.95 -7.81 2.13
CA ASP A 30 11.93 -7.08 2.93
C ASP A 30 12.81 -6.22 2.02
N ILE A 31 12.43 -4.96 1.87
CA ILE A 31 13.10 -4.01 0.99
C ILE A 31 14.14 -3.15 1.72
N THR A 32 14.51 -3.51 2.96
CA THR A 32 15.44 -2.74 3.81
C THR A 32 16.75 -2.40 3.09
N ARG A 33 17.25 -3.31 2.26
CA ARG A 33 18.51 -3.13 1.53
C ARG A 33 18.35 -2.29 0.27
N PHE A 34 17.14 -2.24 -0.29
CA PHE A 34 16.82 -1.53 -1.52
C PHE A 34 16.49 -0.05 -1.29
N VAL A 35 16.22 0.36 -0.04
CA VAL A 35 15.73 1.72 0.27
C VAL A 35 16.57 2.82 -0.39
N VAL A 36 17.90 2.71 -0.31
CA VAL A 36 18.85 3.69 -0.86
C VAL A 36 19.06 3.57 -2.38
N GLU A 37 18.64 2.47 -2.98
CA GLU A 37 18.78 2.17 -4.40
C GLU A 37 17.51 2.56 -5.19
N HIS A 38 16.40 2.83 -4.50
CA HIS A 38 15.12 3.15 -5.13
C HIS A 38 15.14 4.48 -5.89
N PRO A 39 14.98 4.47 -7.23
CA PRO A 39 15.03 5.70 -8.04
C PRO A 39 13.93 6.72 -7.72
N GLY A 40 12.80 6.29 -7.16
CA GLY A 40 11.71 7.15 -6.72
C GLY A 40 11.97 7.87 -5.39
N GLY A 41 13.13 7.61 -4.75
CA GLY A 41 13.52 8.18 -3.48
C GLY A 41 13.14 7.31 -2.28
N GLU A 42 13.83 7.55 -1.17
CA GLU A 42 13.69 6.75 0.06
C GLU A 42 12.39 7.05 0.81
N GLU A 43 11.96 8.32 0.77
CA GLU A 43 10.84 8.82 1.57
C GLU A 43 9.53 8.10 1.22
N VAL A 44 9.28 7.85 -0.07
CA VAL A 44 8.07 7.14 -0.53
C VAL A 44 8.03 5.69 -0.05
N LEU A 45 9.19 5.03 0.07
CA LEU A 45 9.23 3.66 0.58
C LEU A 45 8.97 3.62 2.09
N VAL A 46 9.50 4.60 2.83
CA VAL A 46 9.25 4.69 4.28
C VAL A 46 7.78 5.02 4.57
N ASP A 47 7.17 5.90 3.77
CA ASP A 47 5.75 6.22 3.87
C ASP A 47 4.86 5.00 3.57
N GLU A 48 5.28 4.15 2.63
CA GLU A 48 4.62 2.90 2.26
C GLU A 48 5.02 1.69 3.13
N GLY A 49 5.96 1.88 4.06
CA GLY A 49 6.48 0.84 4.94
C GLY A 49 5.48 0.32 5.97
N GLY A 50 5.54 -0.98 6.24
CA GLY A 50 4.74 -1.66 7.24
C GLY A 50 3.26 -1.81 6.87
N LYS A 51 2.90 -1.67 5.60
CA LYS A 51 1.51 -1.79 5.14
C LYS A 51 1.42 -2.39 3.74
N ASP A 52 0.19 -2.51 3.27
CA ASP A 52 -0.12 -2.89 1.89
C ASP A 52 0.09 -1.70 0.96
N ALA A 53 1.14 -1.80 0.15
CA ALA A 53 1.58 -0.83 -0.83
C ALA A 53 1.18 -1.25 -2.26
N THR A 54 0.30 -2.24 -2.42
CA THR A 54 -0.11 -2.75 -3.75
C THR A 54 -0.66 -1.63 -4.63
N GLU A 55 -1.57 -0.81 -4.10
CA GLU A 55 -2.17 0.30 -4.87
C GLU A 55 -1.11 1.32 -5.28
N ALA A 56 -0.22 1.73 -4.37
CA ALA A 56 0.85 2.66 -4.66
C ALA A 56 1.85 2.10 -5.70
N PHE A 57 2.19 0.82 -5.60
CA PHE A 57 3.09 0.17 -6.55
C PHE A 57 2.50 0.09 -7.97
N GLU A 58 1.21 -0.25 -8.08
CA GLU A 58 0.53 -0.38 -9.38
C GLU A 58 0.16 0.97 -9.99
N ASP A 59 -0.23 1.97 -9.19
CA ASP A 59 -0.59 3.32 -9.67
C ASP A 59 0.59 4.03 -10.36
N ILE A 60 1.81 3.84 -9.83
CA ILE A 60 3.04 4.35 -10.44
C ILE A 60 3.37 3.65 -11.76
N GLY A 61 2.87 2.43 -11.98
CA GLY A 61 3.09 1.69 -13.22
C GLY A 61 4.54 1.21 -13.38
N HIS A 62 5.10 0.58 -12.34
CA HIS A 62 6.45 0.01 -12.38
C HIS A 62 6.64 -0.97 -13.58
N SER A 63 7.85 -0.99 -14.12
CA SER A 63 8.21 -1.86 -15.25
C SER A 63 8.24 -3.33 -14.84
N ASP A 64 8.19 -4.23 -15.82
CA ASP A 64 8.32 -5.67 -15.56
C ASP A 64 9.68 -6.02 -14.94
N GLU A 65 10.74 -5.30 -15.30
CA GLU A 65 12.06 -5.44 -14.70
C GLU A 65 12.08 -5.04 -13.22
N ALA A 66 11.35 -3.98 -12.85
CA ALA A 66 11.19 -3.61 -11.44
C ALA A 66 10.38 -4.65 -10.66
N ARG A 67 9.38 -5.29 -11.29
CA ARG A 67 8.63 -6.41 -10.70
C ARG A 67 9.49 -7.65 -10.52
N GLU A 68 10.39 -7.94 -11.46
CA GLU A 68 11.33 -9.06 -11.35
C GLU A 68 12.32 -8.82 -10.20
N MET A 69 12.89 -7.61 -10.10
CA MET A 69 13.76 -7.22 -9.00
C MET A 69 13.05 -7.31 -7.64
N LEU A 70 11.75 -6.95 -7.58
CA LEU A 70 10.96 -7.04 -6.35
C LEU A 70 10.92 -8.48 -5.80
N GLU A 71 10.86 -9.50 -6.68
CA GLU A 71 10.82 -10.91 -6.26
C GLU A 71 12.10 -11.36 -5.52
N GLU A 72 13.24 -10.67 -5.69
CA GLU A 72 14.46 -10.95 -4.92
C GLU A 72 14.32 -10.63 -3.43
N TYR A 73 13.40 -9.72 -3.09
CA TYR A 73 13.12 -9.29 -1.72
C TYR A 73 11.99 -10.07 -1.06
N LEU A 74 11.42 -11.07 -1.74
CA LEU A 74 10.29 -11.85 -1.23
C LEU A 74 10.67 -12.69 -0.02
N ILE A 75 10.04 -12.43 1.13
CA ILE A 75 10.25 -13.21 2.36
C ILE A 75 9.08 -14.12 2.71
N GLY A 76 7.89 -13.87 2.16
CA GLY A 76 6.72 -14.68 2.43
C GLY A 76 5.42 -14.14 1.89
N SER A 77 4.31 -14.53 2.51
CA SER A 77 2.96 -14.15 2.09
C SER A 77 2.09 -13.82 3.29
N LEU A 78 1.07 -12.99 3.07
CA LEU A 78 0.10 -12.68 4.10
C LEU A 78 -0.77 -13.89 4.46
N ASP A 79 -1.09 -13.99 5.75
CA ASP A 79 -2.05 -14.94 6.27
C ASP A 79 -3.45 -14.67 5.71
N GLU A 80 -4.30 -15.70 5.68
CA GLU A 80 -5.60 -15.63 5.03
C GLU A 80 -6.54 -14.57 5.59
N ALA A 81 -6.42 -14.24 6.89
CA ALA A 81 -7.23 -13.22 7.53
C ALA A 81 -6.75 -11.80 7.19
N SER A 82 -5.46 -11.64 6.89
CA SER A 82 -4.86 -10.37 6.47
C SER A 82 -4.97 -10.10 4.97
N ARG A 83 -5.22 -11.12 4.13
CA ARG A 83 -5.28 -10.95 2.67
C ARG A 83 -6.47 -10.09 2.25
N THR A 84 -6.21 -9.10 1.40
CA THR A 84 -7.26 -8.44 0.63
C THR A 84 -7.77 -9.43 -0.41
N LYS A 85 -9.10 -9.62 -0.50
CA LYS A 85 -9.69 -10.48 -1.52
C LYS A 85 -9.42 -9.86 -2.89
N GLU A 86 -8.37 -10.31 -3.56
CA GLU A 86 -8.24 -10.16 -5.01
C GLU A 86 -9.41 -10.91 -5.64
N TYR A 87 -10.45 -10.16 -6.01
CA TYR A 87 -11.53 -10.72 -6.81
C TYR A 87 -10.91 -11.08 -8.15
N ASN A 88 -10.57 -12.36 -8.32
CA ASN A 88 -10.23 -12.91 -9.61
C ASN A 88 -11.47 -12.69 -10.49
N VAL A 89 -11.44 -11.67 -11.34
CA VAL A 89 -12.37 -11.55 -12.47
C VAL A 89 -11.97 -12.65 -13.44
N ASN A 90 -12.28 -13.89 -13.06
CA ASN A 90 -12.56 -14.91 -14.04
C ASN A 90 -13.79 -14.36 -14.77
N VAL A 91 -13.60 -13.99 -16.03
CA VAL A 91 -14.64 -13.47 -16.93
C VAL A 91 -15.71 -14.55 -17.09
N ILE A 92 -16.57 -14.71 -16.09
CA ILE A 92 -17.74 -15.56 -16.20
C ILE A 92 -18.81 -14.70 -16.84
N ARG A 93 -18.80 -14.76 -18.18
CA ARG A 93 -19.99 -14.88 -19.02
C ARG A 93 -21.25 -14.25 -18.41
N ALA A 94 -21.50 -13.01 -18.82
CA ALA A 94 -22.79 -12.32 -18.88
C ALA A 94 -23.96 -12.95 -18.10
N GLY A 95 -24.35 -12.30 -17.01
CA GLY A 95 -25.73 -12.37 -16.51
C GLY A 95 -25.84 -12.90 -15.09
N GLU A 96 -25.45 -12.10 -14.11
CA GLU A 96 -26.22 -11.94 -12.86
C GLU A 96 -25.67 -10.69 -12.18
N LEU A 97 -26.50 -9.70 -11.92
CA LEU A 97 -26.13 -8.54 -11.10
C LEU A 97 -26.24 -8.99 -9.63
N PRO A 98 -25.14 -9.20 -8.89
CA PRO A 98 -25.22 -9.55 -7.50
C PRO A 98 -25.58 -8.29 -6.72
N GLU A 99 -26.71 -8.36 -6.05
CA GLU A 99 -27.30 -7.29 -5.26
C GLU A 99 -26.31 -6.73 -4.22
N GLU A 100 -26.23 -5.40 -4.25
CA GLU A 100 -25.66 -4.49 -3.28
C GLU A 100 -25.93 -4.87 -1.81
N LYS A 101 -24.98 -5.56 -1.16
CA LYS A 101 -24.90 -5.57 0.31
C LYS A 101 -23.90 -4.54 0.82
N LYS A 102 -24.46 -3.38 1.15
CA LYS A 102 -23.96 -2.35 2.05
C LYS A 102 -23.49 -2.96 3.38
N GLY A 103 -22.18 -3.15 3.53
CA GLY A 103 -21.51 -3.64 4.74
C GLY A 103 -20.40 -2.69 5.19
N SER A 104 -20.81 -1.52 5.68
CA SER A 104 -20.16 -0.64 6.66
C SER A 104 -18.70 -0.92 7.11
N SER A 105 -17.72 -0.58 6.27
CA SER A 105 -16.36 -0.18 6.72
C SER A 105 -15.81 1.04 5.97
N LEU A 106 -16.70 1.88 5.42
CA LEU A 106 -16.37 3.22 4.95
C LEU A 106 -16.15 4.16 6.16
N ARG A 107 -15.08 3.96 6.93
CA ARG A 107 -14.62 4.89 7.99
C ARG A 107 -13.11 5.15 8.01
N ILE A 108 -12.35 4.74 7.01
CA ILE A 108 -10.91 5.08 6.93
C ILE A 108 -10.55 5.97 5.72
N ILE A 109 -11.52 6.61 5.05
CA ILE A 109 -11.19 7.73 4.13
C ILE A 109 -11.18 9.09 4.86
N LEU A 110 -11.05 9.11 6.20
CA LEU A 110 -11.29 10.33 6.98
C LEU A 110 -10.13 10.93 7.79
N PRO A 111 -8.84 10.65 7.54
CA PRO A 111 -7.84 11.68 7.87
C PRO A 111 -6.89 12.09 6.74
N ALA A 112 -6.76 11.36 5.64
CA ALA A 112 -5.85 11.76 4.56
C ALA A 112 -6.28 13.06 3.83
N LEU A 113 -7.60 13.30 3.70
CA LEU A 113 -8.11 14.55 3.13
C LEU A 113 -8.14 15.72 4.14
N ALA A 114 -8.05 15.45 5.44
CA ALA A 114 -8.05 16.51 6.46
C ALA A 114 -6.70 17.25 6.50
N ILE A 115 -5.58 16.56 6.21
CA ILE A 115 -4.25 17.18 6.22
C ILE A 115 -4.08 18.13 5.03
N ILE A 116 -4.51 17.73 3.82
CA ILE A 116 -4.46 18.60 2.63
C ILE A 116 -5.37 19.82 2.82
N GLY A 117 -6.60 19.62 3.35
CA GLY A 117 -7.51 20.73 3.65
C GLY A 117 -6.95 21.72 4.68
N ALA A 118 -6.27 21.24 5.73
CA ALA A 118 -5.63 22.08 6.74
C ALA A 118 -4.43 22.86 6.18
N LEU A 119 -3.62 22.24 5.31
CA LEU A 119 -2.50 22.92 4.63
C LEU A 119 -3.01 24.03 3.70
N VAL A 120 -4.04 23.76 2.88
CA VAL A 120 -4.64 24.78 2.01
C VAL A 120 -5.24 25.93 2.82
N TYR A 121 -5.97 25.63 3.90
CA TYR A 121 -6.53 26.66 4.78
C TYR A 121 -5.45 27.56 5.41
N LYS A 122 -4.39 26.96 5.96
CA LYS A 122 -3.33 27.71 6.64
C LYS A 122 -2.46 28.53 5.66
N TYR A 123 -2.13 28.00 4.49
CA TYR A 123 -1.19 28.65 3.57
C TYR A 123 -1.84 29.51 2.49
N VAL A 124 -3.11 29.30 2.14
CA VAL A 124 -3.77 30.06 1.05
C VAL A 124 -4.79 31.06 1.59
N ILE A 125 -5.56 30.71 2.64
CA ILE A 125 -6.67 31.55 3.11
C ILE A 125 -6.22 32.54 4.19
N VAL A 126 -5.53 32.08 5.24
CA VAL A 126 -5.10 32.95 6.36
C VAL A 126 -4.18 34.12 5.96
N PRO A 127 -3.15 33.97 5.09
CA PRO A 127 -2.32 35.11 4.72
C PRO A 127 -3.06 36.19 3.90
N LYS A 128 -4.29 35.92 3.44
CA LYS A 128 -5.10 36.91 2.72
C LYS A 128 -6.02 37.76 3.62
N ALA A 129 -6.12 37.45 4.91
CA ALA A 129 -6.98 38.20 5.84
C ALA A 129 -6.27 39.36 6.57
N HIS A 130 -4.98 39.60 6.32
CA HIS A 130 -4.19 40.66 6.96
C HIS A 130 -3.63 41.72 5.99
N GLN A 131 -4.24 41.89 4.83
CA GLN A 131 -4.04 43.04 3.95
C GLN A 131 -5.36 43.76 3.74
#